data_AF-A0A967I1L0-F1
#
_entry.id   AF-A0A967I1L0-F1
#
_cell.length_a   1.000
_cell.length_b   1.000
_cell.length_c   1.000
_cell.angle_alpha   90.00
_cell.angle_beta   90.00
_cell.angle_gamma   90.00
#
_symmetry.space_group_name_H-M   'P 1'
#
loop_
_entity.id
_entity.type
_entity.pdbx_description
1 polymer ?
#
loop_
_entity_poly.entity_id
_entity_poly.type
_entity_poly.pdbx_seq_one_letter_code
_entity_poly.pdbx_strand_id
1 'polypeptide(L)'
;KGRGVLATADADGRVDAAIYATPHFIDDETIAFIMRDRLTHHNLQSNSHAAYLFMESGGGFAGKRLFLTKTREEQDSELLYSLRRKKYSDDENESKFLVFFQIDKVLPLIGAGEGK
;
A
#
# COMPACT_ATOMS: atom_id res chain seq x y z
N LYS A 1 -11.24 1.31 11.34
CA LYS A 1 -11.64 2.27 10.28
C LYS A 1 -10.68 3.45 10.31
N GLY A 2 -10.32 4.01 9.17
CA GLY A 2 -9.26 5.02 9.12
C GLY A 2 -8.95 5.48 7.70
N ARG A 3 -7.91 6.28 7.56
CA ARG A 3 -7.38 6.77 6.28
C ARG A 3 -5.98 6.21 6.09
N GLY A 4 -5.75 5.61 4.92
CA GLY A 4 -4.46 5.12 4.48
C GLY A 4 -3.84 6.04 3.44
N VAL A 5 -2.54 6.30 3.55
CA VAL A 5 -1.74 7.00 2.55
C VAL A 5 -0.58 6.09 2.18
N LEU A 6 -0.41 5.80 0.90
CA LEU A 6 0.75 5.09 0.37
C LEU A 6 1.66 6.09 -0.34
N ALA A 7 2.90 6.19 0.11
CA ALA A 7 3.93 6.99 -0.51
C ALA A 7 4.91 6.11 -1.28
N THR A 8 5.30 6.56 -2.46
CA THR A 8 6.26 5.90 -3.37
C THR A 8 7.17 6.95 -3.99
N ALA A 9 8.23 6.53 -4.67
CA ALA A 9 9.06 7.42 -5.46
C ALA A 9 9.54 6.74 -6.74
N ASP A 10 9.87 7.51 -7.77
CA ASP A 10 10.57 6.99 -8.95
C ASP A 10 12.08 6.77 -8.68
N ALA A 11 12.82 6.31 -9.70
CA ALA A 11 14.27 6.11 -9.62
C ALA A 11 15.09 7.41 -9.47
N ASP A 12 14.52 8.56 -9.83
CA ASP A 12 15.13 9.88 -9.64
C ASP A 12 14.84 10.45 -8.24
N GLY A 13 14.04 9.75 -7.43
CA GLY A 13 13.62 10.17 -6.10
C GLY A 13 12.45 11.17 -6.09
N ARG A 14 11.71 11.32 -7.19
CA ARG A 14 10.48 12.12 -7.21
C ARG A 14 9.38 11.37 -6.48
N VAL A 15 8.84 11.98 -5.43
CA VAL A 15 7.88 11.35 -4.52
C VAL A 15 6.43 11.55 -4.95
N ASP A 16 5.61 10.54 -4.69
CA ASP A 16 4.14 10.57 -4.78
C ASP A 16 3.53 10.08 -3.47
N ALA A 17 2.33 10.56 -3.13
CA ALA A 17 1.56 10.11 -1.99
C ALA A 17 0.06 10.11 -2.31
N ALA A 18 -0.56 8.92 -2.29
CA ALA A 18 -1.94 8.72 -2.68
C ALA A 18 -2.78 8.05 -1.58
N ILE A 19 -4.08 8.33 -1.57
CA ILE A 19 -5.01 7.66 -0.67
C ILE A 19 -5.17 6.19 -1.09
N TYR A 20 -4.94 5.29 -0.15
CA TYR A 20 -5.09 3.85 -0.35
C TYR A 20 -5.96 3.23 0.75
N ALA A 21 -6.70 2.19 0.38
CA ALA A 21 -7.42 1.37 1.34
C ALA A 21 -6.45 0.64 2.29
N THR A 22 -6.95 0.01 3.35
CA THR A 22 -6.10 -0.88 4.15
C THR A 22 -5.58 -2.04 3.29
N PRO A 23 -4.33 -2.47 3.43
CA PRO A 23 -3.82 -3.59 2.66
C PRO A 23 -4.54 -4.90 3.02
N HIS A 24 -4.37 -5.90 2.17
CA HIS A 24 -4.63 -7.30 2.48
C HIS A 24 -3.41 -7.87 3.19
N PHE A 25 -3.58 -8.46 4.37
CA PHE A 25 -2.51 -9.22 5.02
C PHE A 25 -2.52 -10.63 4.43
N ILE A 26 -1.40 -11.03 3.84
CA ILE A 26 -1.20 -12.38 3.29
C ILE A 26 -0.73 -13.30 4.41
N ASP A 27 0.19 -12.80 5.22
CA ASP A 27 0.68 -13.38 6.47
C ASP A 27 1.13 -12.24 7.41
N ASP A 28 1.90 -12.56 8.45
CA ASP A 28 2.33 -11.61 9.49
C ASP A 28 3.34 -10.56 8.99
N GLU A 29 4.07 -10.85 7.91
CA GLU A 29 5.14 -9.99 7.38
C GLU A 29 4.86 -9.50 5.96
N THR A 30 3.90 -10.11 5.27
CA THR A 30 3.57 -9.83 3.87
C THR A 30 2.20 -9.18 3.75
N ILE A 31 2.17 -8.04 3.06
CA ILE A 31 0.92 -7.37 2.71
C ILE A 31 0.77 -7.20 1.20
N ALA A 32 -0.45 -7.03 0.73
CA ALA A 32 -0.74 -6.77 -0.66
C ALA A 32 -1.74 -5.62 -0.86
N PHE A 33 -1.53 -4.87 -1.93
CA PHE A 33 -2.45 -3.84 -2.41
C PHE A 33 -2.94 -4.20 -3.81
N ILE A 34 -4.23 -3.95 -4.05
CA ILE A 34 -4.76 -3.93 -5.42
C ILE A 34 -4.56 -2.51 -5.96
N MET A 35 -3.72 -2.39 -6.98
CA MET A 35 -3.34 -1.15 -7.65
C MET A 35 -3.91 -1.09 -9.06
N ARG A 36 -4.12 0.12 -9.56
CA ARG A 36 -4.41 0.42 -10.97
C ARG A 36 -3.11 0.87 -11.65
N ASP A 37 -3.07 0.83 -12.98
CA ASP A 37 -1.97 1.36 -13.78
C ASP A 37 -1.88 2.90 -13.69
N ARG A 38 -1.29 3.39 -12.60
CA ARG A 38 -1.19 4.81 -12.24
C ARG A 38 0.17 5.10 -11.62
N LEU A 39 0.44 6.39 -11.36
CA LEU A 39 1.73 6.88 -10.88
C LEU A 39 2.33 6.07 -9.71
N THR A 40 1.54 5.76 -8.68
CA THR A 40 2.02 4.95 -7.54
C THR A 40 2.50 3.55 -7.97
N HIS A 41 1.80 2.86 -8.88
CA HIS A 41 2.23 1.56 -9.42
C HIS A 41 3.41 1.71 -10.38
N HIS A 42 3.43 2.76 -11.19
CA HIS A 42 4.52 3.06 -12.11
C HIS A 42 5.85 3.31 -11.38
N ASN A 43 5.82 4.11 -10.30
CA ASN A 43 6.98 4.35 -9.44
C ASN A 43 7.61 3.03 -8.97
N LEU A 44 6.76 2.08 -8.56
CA LEU A 44 7.13 0.76 -8.06
C LEU A 44 7.75 -0.18 -9.10
N GLN A 45 7.73 0.18 -10.39
CA GLN A 45 8.47 -0.54 -11.43
C GLN A 45 9.95 -0.14 -11.47
N SER A 46 10.26 1.07 -11.00
CA SER A 46 11.63 1.62 -10.99
C SER A 46 12.27 1.64 -9.60
N ASN A 47 11.46 1.67 -8.54
CA ASN A 47 11.89 1.72 -7.16
C ASN A 47 10.95 0.90 -6.28
N SER A 48 11.44 -0.18 -5.69
CA SER A 48 10.62 -1.12 -4.93
C SER A 48 10.14 -0.60 -3.56
N HIS A 49 10.61 0.55 -3.10
CA HIS A 49 10.33 1.02 -1.74
C HIS A 49 9.03 1.84 -1.65
N ALA A 50 8.29 1.61 -0.57
CA ALA A 50 7.10 2.37 -0.24
C ALA A 50 6.98 2.61 1.27
N ALA A 51 6.20 3.62 1.63
CA ALA A 51 5.80 3.87 3.02
C ALA A 51 4.28 3.96 3.10
N TYR A 52 3.66 3.14 3.94
CA TYR A 52 2.23 3.18 4.18
C TYR A 52 1.93 3.77 5.56
N LEU A 53 1.17 4.84 5.58
CA LEU A 53 0.68 5.47 6.81
C LEU A 53 -0.80 5.14 6.96
N PHE A 54 -1.18 4.60 8.12
CA PHE A 54 -2.59 4.41 8.48
C PHE A 54 -2.94 5.17 9.74
N MET A 55 -3.97 6.02 9.65
CA MET A 55 -4.51 6.79 10.76
C MET A 55 -5.93 6.33 11.08
N GLU A 56 -6.15 5.98 12.34
CA GLU A 56 -7.45 5.56 12.84
C GLU A 56 -8.44 6.73 12.88
N SER A 57 -9.73 6.42 12.72
CA SER A 57 -10.81 7.38 12.96
C SER A 57 -11.03 7.53 14.47
N GLY A 58 -11.37 8.73 14.95
CA GLY A 58 -11.64 8.96 16.38
C GLY A 58 -10.95 10.18 16.99
N GLY A 59 -10.14 10.91 16.21
CA GLY A 59 -9.37 12.05 16.69
C GLY A 59 -7.98 11.64 17.19
N GLY A 60 -7.07 12.62 17.31
CA GLY A 60 -5.66 12.36 17.65
C GLY A 60 -4.88 11.67 16.52
N PHE A 61 -3.78 11.02 16.88
CA PHE A 61 -2.83 10.41 15.95
C PHE A 61 -2.60 8.92 16.24
N ALA A 62 -3.68 8.19 16.57
CA ALA A 62 -3.62 6.73 16.69
C ALA A 62 -3.45 6.08 15.31
N GLY A 63 -2.50 5.15 15.20
CA GLY A 63 -2.22 4.42 13.96
C GLY A 63 -0.76 3.96 13.85
N LYS A 64 -0.37 3.56 12.64
CA LYS A 64 0.97 3.01 12.35
C LYS A 64 1.52 3.51 11.02
N ARG A 65 2.85 3.50 10.90
CA ARG A 65 3.62 3.62 9.67
C ARG A 65 4.27 2.27 9.38
N LEU A 66 4.09 1.77 8.17
CA LEU A 66 4.76 0.59 7.65
C LEU A 66 5.77 1.04 6.60
N PHE A 67 6.99 0.51 6.67
CA PHE A 67 8.01 0.65 5.65
C PHE A 67 8.05 -0.65 4.88
N LEU A 68 8.03 -0.54 3.56
CA LEU A 68 7.65 -1.62 2.68
C LEU A 68 8.64 -1.76 1.53
N THR A 69 8.93 -3.01 1.16
CA THR A 69 9.68 -3.34 -0.05
C THR A 69 8.83 -4.26 -0.92
N LYS A 70 8.53 -3.85 -2.15
CA LYS A 70 7.82 -4.65 -3.14
C LYS A 70 8.62 -5.91 -3.44
N THR A 71 7.98 -7.06 -3.35
CA THR A 71 8.61 -8.36 -3.60
C THR A 71 8.19 -8.96 -4.94
N ARG A 72 6.91 -8.82 -5.31
CA ARG A 72 6.34 -9.31 -6.57
C ARG A 72 5.01 -8.64 -6.87
N GLU A 73 4.51 -8.84 -8.09
CA GLU A 73 3.14 -8.49 -8.44
C GLU A 73 2.51 -9.55 -9.34
N GLU A 74 1.18 -9.59 -9.33
CA GLU A 74 0.36 -10.37 -10.26
C GLU A 74 -0.58 -9.42 -11.01
N GLN A 75 -0.81 -9.66 -12.29
CA GLN A 75 -1.74 -8.86 -13.09
C GLN A 75 -3.01 -9.66 -13.35
N ASP A 76 -4.17 -9.05 -13.11
CA ASP A 76 -5.50 -9.58 -13.44
C ASP A 76 -5.73 -11.05 -13.03
N SER A 77 -5.14 -11.47 -11.90
CA SER A 77 -5.16 -12.85 -11.41
C SER A 77 -6.45 -13.22 -10.68
N GLU A 78 -6.76 -14.52 -10.59
CA GLU A 78 -7.91 -15.01 -9.81
C GLU A 78 -7.83 -14.58 -8.33
N LEU A 79 -6.63 -14.57 -7.75
CA LEU A 79 -6.39 -14.14 -6.38
C LEU A 79 -6.71 -12.65 -6.19
N LEU A 80 -6.34 -11.81 -7.15
CA LEU A 80 -6.69 -10.39 -7.13
C LEU A 80 -8.22 -10.21 -7.04
N TYR A 81 -8.95 -10.93 -7.89
CA TYR A 81 -10.41 -10.82 -7.93
C TYR A 81 -11.08 -11.40 -6.68
N SER A 82 -10.53 -12.45 -6.07
CA SER A 82 -11.06 -13.05 -4.83
C SER A 82 -10.87 -12.15 -3.60
N LEU A 83 -9.82 -11.32 -3.58
CA LEU A 83 -9.54 -10.38 -2.47
C LEU A 83 -10.33 -9.06 -2.57
N ARG A 84 -10.99 -8.78 -3.69
CA ARG A 84 -11.63 -7.48 -3.95
C ARG A 84 -12.83 -7.22 -3.04
N ARG A 85 -12.70 -6.27 -2.09
CA ARG A 85 -13.76 -5.91 -1.12
C ARG A 85 -14.95 -5.13 -1.68
N LYS A 86 -14.77 -4.36 -2.76
CA LYS A 86 -15.83 -3.57 -3.41
C LYS A 86 -15.59 -3.49 -4.92
N LYS A 87 -16.66 -3.59 -5.70
CA LYS A 87 -16.68 -3.10 -7.09
C LYS A 87 -16.79 -1.57 -7.01
N TYR A 88 -15.66 -0.85 -7.04
CA TYR A 88 -15.72 0.57 -7.41
C TYR A 88 -16.24 0.66 -8.85
N SER A 89 -16.77 1.81 -9.27
CA SER A 89 -17.17 2.08 -10.67
C SER A 89 -16.08 1.53 -11.58
N ASP A 90 -16.34 0.34 -12.11
CA ASP A 90 -15.36 -0.46 -12.84
C ASP A 90 -15.31 0.21 -14.20
N ASP A 91 -14.24 0.94 -14.47
CA ASP A 91 -13.75 0.94 -15.83
C ASP A 91 -13.22 -0.48 -16.02
N GLU A 92 -14.07 -1.35 -16.59
CA GLU A 92 -13.74 -2.77 -16.81
C GLU A 92 -12.46 -2.93 -17.64
N ASN A 93 -12.05 -1.87 -18.35
CA ASN A 93 -10.89 -1.82 -19.22
C ASN A 93 -9.56 -1.44 -18.55
N GLU A 94 -9.53 -1.05 -17.27
CA GLU A 94 -8.28 -0.70 -16.57
C GLU A 94 -7.64 -1.94 -15.94
N SER A 95 -6.39 -2.23 -16.32
CA SER A 95 -5.58 -3.33 -15.75
C SER A 95 -5.40 -3.17 -14.24
N LYS A 96 -5.44 -4.29 -13.53
CA LYS A 96 -5.31 -4.33 -12.08
C LYS A 96 -4.13 -5.20 -11.68
N PHE A 97 -3.40 -4.73 -10.68
CA PHE A 97 -2.20 -5.39 -10.18
C PHE A 97 -2.38 -5.70 -8.70
N LEU A 98 -2.11 -6.93 -8.30
CA LEU A 98 -1.97 -7.33 -6.91
C LEU A 98 -0.49 -7.25 -6.57
N VAL A 99 -0.09 -6.17 -5.90
CA VAL A 99 1.31 -5.87 -5.59
C VAL A 99 1.60 -6.28 -4.16
N PHE A 100 2.59 -7.15 -3.98
CA PHE A 100 3.00 -7.72 -2.69
C PHE A 100 4.22 -6.98 -2.15
N PHE A 101 4.21 -6.77 -0.84
CA PHE A 101 5.27 -6.10 -0.10
C PHE A 101 5.65 -6.88 1.14
N GLN A 102 6.95 -6.95 1.42
CA GLN A 102 7.48 -7.27 2.73
C GLN A 102 7.34 -6.03 3.64
N ILE A 103 6.97 -6.24 4.90
CA ILE A 103 7.05 -5.22 5.95
C ILE A 103 8.48 -5.20 6.50
N ASP A 104 9.21 -4.14 6.20
CA ASP A 104 10.58 -3.95 6.68
C ASP A 104 10.60 -3.40 8.11
N LYS A 105 9.63 -2.54 8.44
CA LYS A 105 9.57 -1.85 9.73
C LYS A 105 8.17 -1.35 10.05
N VAL A 106 7.82 -1.35 11.33
CA VAL A 106 6.58 -0.79 11.86
C VAL A 106 6.89 0.29 12.91
N LEU A 107 6.30 1.47 12.76
CA LEU A 107 6.43 2.58 13.72
C LEU A 107 5.05 3.13 14.12
N PRO A 108 4.92 3.76 15.31
CA PRO A 108 3.76 4.61 15.60
C PRO A 108 3.70 5.82 14.66
N LEU A 109 2.53 6.43 14.50
CA LEU A 109 2.36 7.65 13.69
C LEU A 109 3.18 8.83 14.21
N ILE A 110 3.26 8.96 15.53
CA ILE A 110 4.02 10.01 16.21
C ILE A 110 5.10 9.38 17.06
N GLY A 111 6.25 10.06 17.13
CA GLY A 111 7.41 9.62 17.89
C GLY A 111 8.45 8.92 17.02
N ALA A 112 9.65 8.80 17.58
CA ALA A 112 10.84 8.33 16.88
C ALA A 112 11.16 6.84 17.12
N GLY A 113 10.37 6.11 17.91
CA GLY A 113 10.71 4.76 18.37
C GLY A 113 9.60 3.74 18.20
N GLU A 114 9.99 2.46 18.18
CA GLU A 114 9.10 1.33 18.45
C GLU A 114 8.52 1.55 19.85
N GLY A 115 7.20 1.71 19.93
CA GLY A 115 6.53 1.87 21.22
C GLY A 115 6.84 0.67 22.11
N LYS A 116 7.33 0.93 23.32
CA LYS A 116 7.39 -0.09 24.38
C LYS A 116 6.01 -0.66 24.67
#